data_AF-D5BB15-F1
#
_entry.id   AF-D5BB15-F1
#
_cell.length_a   1.000
_cell.length_b   1.000
_cell.length_c   1.000
_cell.angle_alpha   90.00
_cell.angle_beta   90.00
_cell.angle_gamma   90.00
#
_symmetry.space_group_name_H-M   'P 1'
#
loop_
_entity.id
_entity.type
_entity.pdbx_description
1 polymer ?
#
loop_
_entity_poly.entity_id
_entity_poly.type
_entity_poly.pdbx_seq_one_letter_code
_entity_poly.pdbx_strand_id
1 'polypeptide(L)'
;MWGNWDNFLNYTQQINPWIPDSLISTIGIIATAAEIIFAFFLIIGFKTELFAKWSGFLLLLFALSMTFSTGIKGALDFSVFTASAGAFALSLMKEKYMELDSLIAKGNN
;
A
#
# COMPACT_ATOMS: atom_id res chain seq x y z
N MET A 1 -14.37 -13.13 9.66
CA MET A 1 -15.40 -12.14 9.26
C MET A 1 -14.69 -10.80 9.16
N TRP A 2 -14.58 -10.23 7.97
CA TRP A 2 -13.95 -8.91 7.79
C TRP A 2 -15.00 -7.84 8.08
N GLY A 3 -14.60 -6.71 8.70
CA GLY A 3 -15.52 -5.58 8.96
C GLY A 3 -15.47 -4.97 10.36
N ASN A 4 -14.65 -5.48 11.27
CA ASN A 4 -14.47 -4.86 12.59
C ASN A 4 -13.00 -4.53 12.85
N TRP A 5 -12.74 -3.41 13.52
CA TRP A 5 -11.39 -2.94 13.82
C TRP A 5 -10.61 -3.98 14.64
N ASP A 6 -11.27 -4.65 15.57
CA ASP A 6 -10.67 -5.74 16.35
C ASP A 6 -10.22 -6.91 15.49
N ASN A 7 -10.97 -7.25 14.43
CA ASN A 7 -10.59 -8.32 13.51
C ASN A 7 -9.37 -7.91 12.67
N PHE A 8 -9.26 -6.63 12.29
CA PHE A 8 -8.07 -6.11 11.62
C PHE A 8 -6.86 -6.14 12.56
N LEU A 9 -6.99 -5.66 13.80
CA LEU A 9 -5.91 -5.72 14.79
C LEU A 9 -5.47 -7.14 15.09
N ASN A 10 -6.41 -8.06 15.30
CA ASN A 10 -6.10 -9.45 15.59
C ASN A 10 -5.38 -10.11 14.40
N TYR A 11 -5.79 -9.80 13.16
CA TYR A 11 -5.11 -10.29 11.97
C TYR A 11 -3.72 -9.67 11.80
N THR A 12 -3.59 -8.35 11.99
CA THR A 12 -2.30 -7.65 11.96
C THR A 12 -1.33 -8.19 13.02
N GLN A 13 -1.83 -8.57 14.19
CA GLN A 13 -1.07 -9.23 15.24
C GLN A 13 -0.60 -10.62 14.85
N GLN A 14 -1.49 -11.43 14.27
CA GLN A 14 -1.13 -12.76 13.79
C GLN A 14 -0.02 -12.67 12.73
N ILE A 15 -0.09 -11.71 11.81
CA ILE A 15 0.90 -11.57 10.74
C ILE A 15 2.21 -10.90 11.19
N ASN A 16 2.21 -10.27 12.36
CA ASN A 16 3.37 -9.55 12.89
C ASN A 16 3.64 -9.89 14.37
N PRO A 17 3.99 -11.15 14.67
CA PRO A 17 4.15 -11.64 16.05
C PRO A 17 5.32 -11.01 16.80
N TRP A 18 6.17 -10.23 16.12
CA TRP A 18 7.33 -9.55 16.71
C TRP A 18 6.97 -8.19 17.31
N ILE A 19 5.76 -7.67 17.05
CA ILE A 19 5.33 -6.37 17.57
C ILE A 19 4.41 -6.57 18.78
N PRO A 20 4.64 -5.84 19.89
CA PRO A 20 3.77 -5.92 21.06
C PRO A 20 2.36 -5.40 20.76
N ASP A 21 1.35 -5.98 21.41
CA ASP A 21 -0.08 -5.68 21.22
C ASP A 21 -0.39 -4.18 21.29
N SER A 22 0.31 -3.45 22.17
CA SER A 22 0.14 -2.00 22.35
C SER A 22 0.60 -1.16 21.16
N LEU A 23 1.55 -1.64 20.36
CA LEU A 23 2.04 -0.94 19.16
C LEU A 23 1.28 -1.33 17.89
N ILE A 24 0.63 -2.50 17.86
CA ILE A 24 -0.08 -2.99 16.67
C ILE A 24 -1.20 -2.04 16.27
N SER A 25 -1.95 -1.51 17.25
CA SER A 25 -3.00 -0.53 16.97
C SER A 25 -2.45 0.75 16.34
N THR A 26 -1.37 1.29 16.90
CA THR A 26 -0.70 2.50 16.39
C THR A 26 -0.16 2.29 14.97
N ILE A 27 0.51 1.17 14.72
CA ILE A 27 1.09 0.85 13.40
C ILE A 27 -0.01 0.60 12.39
N GLY A 28 -1.09 -0.09 12.79
CA GLY A 28 -2.27 -0.30 11.95
C GLY A 28 -2.90 1.02 11.51
N ILE A 29 -3.11 1.95 12.44
CA ILE A 29 -3.63 3.30 12.13
C ILE A 29 -2.71 4.04 11.17
N ILE A 30 -1.39 4.03 11.43
CA ILE A 30 -0.41 4.71 10.56
C ILE A 30 -0.43 4.09 9.15
N ALA A 31 -0.47 2.77 9.04
CA ALA A 31 -0.51 2.07 7.76
C ALA A 31 -1.78 2.39 6.98
N THR A 32 -2.96 2.33 7.62
CA THR A 32 -4.23 2.68 6.98
C THR A 32 -4.29 4.16 6.57
N ALA A 33 -3.78 5.06 7.41
CA ALA A 33 -3.70 6.47 7.07
C ALA A 33 -2.77 6.71 5.87
N ALA A 34 -1.58 6.09 5.85
CA ALA A 34 -0.65 6.17 4.74
C ALA A 34 -1.26 5.62 3.45
N GLU A 35 -1.97 4.50 3.51
CA GLU A 35 -2.65 3.89 2.36
C GLU A 35 -3.70 4.83 1.77
N ILE A 36 -4.54 5.45 2.60
CA ILE A 36 -5.55 6.42 2.15
C ILE A 36 -4.89 7.65 1.51
N ILE A 37 -3.85 8.18 2.15
CA ILE A 37 -3.12 9.36 1.64
C ILE A 37 -2.50 9.04 0.28
N PHE A 38 -1.82 7.90 0.14
CA PHE A 38 -1.20 7.48 -1.11
C PHE A 38 -2.24 7.24 -2.20
N ALA A 39 -3.35 6.55 -1.89
CA ALA A 39 -4.44 6.34 -2.82
C ALA A 39 -5.03 7.67 -3.32
N PHE A 40 -5.23 8.64 -2.42
CA PHE A 40 -5.74 9.96 -2.79
C PHE A 40 -4.78 10.71 -3.74
N PHE A 41 -3.48 10.70 -3.45
CA PHE A 41 -2.47 11.30 -4.34
C PHE A 41 -2.35 10.59 -5.70
N LEU A 42 -2.50 9.25 -5.72
CA LEU A 42 -2.53 8.47 -6.96
C LEU A 42 -3.77 8.78 -7.81
N ILE A 43 -4.95 8.97 -7.20
CA ILE A 43 -6.18 9.37 -7.89
C ILE A 43 -6.06 10.78 -8.48
N ILE A 44 -5.46 11.71 -7.72
CA ILE A 44 -5.21 13.08 -8.20
C ILE A 44 -4.14 13.09 -9.31
N GLY A 45 -3.25 12.11 -9.33
CA GLY A 45 -2.12 12.07 -10.26
C GLY A 45 -1.06 13.13 -9.94
N PHE A 46 -0.86 13.44 -8.65
CA PHE A 46 0.19 14.36 -8.19
C PHE A 46 1.42 13.56 -7.78
N LYS A 47 2.55 13.76 -8.47
CA LYS A 47 3.81 13.00 -8.27
C LYS A 47 3.58 11.48 -8.17
N THR A 48 2.76 10.94 -9.08
CA THR A 48 2.29 9.55 -9.06
C THR A 48 3.43 8.55 -8.99
N GLU A 49 4.55 8.79 -9.69
CA GLU A 49 5.74 7.92 -9.60
C GLU A 49 6.18 7.72 -8.14
N LEU A 50 6.28 8.80 -7.36
CA LEU A 50 6.76 8.73 -5.99
C LEU A 50 5.76 8.00 -5.09
N PHE A 51 4.49 8.35 -5.17
CA PHE A 51 3.44 7.71 -4.35
C PHE A 51 3.20 6.25 -4.76
N ALA A 52 3.37 5.90 -6.03
CA ALA A 52 3.28 4.54 -6.52
C ALA A 52 4.45 3.68 -5.99
N LYS A 53 5.68 4.22 -5.92
CA LYS A 53 6.81 3.54 -5.24
C LYS A 53 6.50 3.27 -3.77
N TRP A 54 6.08 4.30 -3.04
CA TRP A 54 5.79 4.16 -1.61
C TRP A 54 4.64 3.20 -1.34
N SER A 55 3.57 3.27 -2.12
CA SER A 55 2.45 2.32 -2.05
C SER A 55 2.91 0.89 -2.39
N GLY A 56 3.78 0.73 -3.39
CA GLY A 56 4.36 -0.56 -3.75
C GLY A 56 5.18 -1.17 -2.62
N PHE A 57 6.05 -0.39 -1.97
CA PHE A 57 6.83 -0.82 -0.80
C PHE A 57 5.95 -1.17 0.40
N LEU A 58 4.92 -0.37 0.69
CA LEU A 58 3.98 -0.62 1.78
C LEU A 58 3.27 -1.98 1.57
N LEU A 59 2.74 -2.20 0.36
CA LEU A 59 2.08 -3.46 -0.01
C LEU A 59 3.05 -4.65 -0.03
N LEU A 60 4.29 -4.44 -0.46
CA LEU A 60 5.33 -5.48 -0.47
C LEU A 60 5.66 -5.94 0.95
N LEU A 61 5.88 -5.00 1.88
CA LEU A 61 6.14 -5.30 3.29
C LEU A 61 4.97 -6.06 3.91
N PHE A 62 3.73 -5.64 3.61
CA PHE A 62 2.53 -6.32 4.05
C PHE A 62 2.43 -7.75 3.49
N ALA A 63 2.71 -7.95 2.20
CA ALA A 63 2.74 -9.26 1.55
C ALA A 63 3.82 -10.18 2.15
N LEU A 64 5.01 -9.64 2.44
CA LEU A 64 6.08 -10.37 3.10
C LEU A 64 5.68 -10.77 4.52
N SER A 65 5.09 -9.87 5.30
CA SER A 65 4.58 -10.17 6.65
C SER A 65 3.55 -11.30 6.61
N MET A 66 2.59 -11.25 5.68
CA MET A 66 1.63 -12.33 5.47
C MET A 66 2.31 -13.64 5.08
N THR A 67 3.30 -13.59 4.20
CA THR A 67 4.03 -14.77 3.71
C THR A 67 4.79 -15.46 4.85
N PHE A 68 5.45 -14.70 5.72
CA PHE A 68 6.20 -15.27 6.84
C PHE A 68 5.32 -15.80 7.96
N SER A 69 4.13 -15.23 8.17
CA SER A 69 3.24 -15.67 9.24
C SER A 69 2.22 -16.73 8.78
N THR A 70 1.39 -16.38 7.81
CA THR A 70 0.29 -17.25 7.33
C THR A 70 0.69 -18.16 6.17
N GLY A 71 1.92 -18.02 5.69
CA GLY A 71 2.41 -18.68 4.48
C GLY A 71 2.07 -17.92 3.20
N ILE A 72 2.70 -18.30 2.09
CA ILE A 72 2.52 -17.63 0.79
C ILE A 72 1.09 -17.71 0.26
N LYS A 73 0.32 -18.72 0.69
CA LYS A 73 -1.05 -18.93 0.25
C LYS A 73 -1.96 -17.77 0.66
N GLY A 74 -1.84 -17.26 1.90
CA GLY A 74 -2.60 -16.10 2.36
C GLY A 74 -2.29 -14.83 1.55
N ALA A 75 -1.01 -14.55 1.33
CA ALA A 75 -0.58 -13.39 0.54
C ALA A 75 -1.06 -13.45 -0.93
N LEU A 76 -1.16 -14.64 -1.50
CA LEU A 76 -1.69 -14.87 -2.86
C LEU A 76 -3.22 -14.86 -2.91
N ASP A 77 -3.92 -15.42 -1.91
CA ASP A 77 -5.38 -15.40 -1.79
C ASP A 77 -5.91 -13.95 -1.75
N PHE A 78 -5.19 -13.04 -1.06
CA PHE A 78 -5.50 -11.60 -1.05
C PHE A 78 -4.87 -10.82 -2.23
N SER A 79 -4.18 -11.49 -3.16
CA SER A 79 -3.54 -10.88 -4.33
C SER A 79 -2.62 -9.68 -4.03
N VAL A 80 -2.02 -9.65 -2.84
CA VAL A 80 -1.25 -8.49 -2.35
C VAL A 80 0.03 -8.30 -3.17
N PHE A 81 0.66 -9.39 -3.59
CA PHE A 81 1.82 -9.35 -4.49
C PHE A 81 1.48 -8.72 -5.84
N THR A 82 0.31 -9.04 -6.41
CA THR A 82 -0.15 -8.45 -7.66
C THR A 82 -0.41 -6.95 -7.49
N ALA A 83 -1.03 -6.54 -6.38
CA ALA A 83 -1.25 -5.13 -6.08
C ALA A 83 0.08 -4.36 -5.92
N SER A 84 1.05 -4.92 -5.20
CA SER A 84 2.40 -4.33 -5.07
C SER A 84 3.11 -4.23 -6.42
N ALA A 85 3.07 -5.28 -7.24
CA ALA A 85 3.64 -5.26 -8.59
C ALA A 85 2.96 -4.23 -9.49
N GLY A 86 1.65 -4.06 -9.38
CA GLY A 86 0.89 -3.02 -10.09
C GLY A 86 1.30 -1.61 -9.67
N ALA A 87 1.52 -1.37 -8.37
CA ALA A 87 2.02 -0.09 -7.87
C ALA A 87 3.45 0.20 -8.36
N PHE A 88 4.35 -0.78 -8.36
CA PHE A 88 5.67 -0.60 -8.95
C PHE A 88 5.62 -0.40 -10.47
N ALA A 89 4.80 -1.16 -11.18
CA ALA A 89 4.60 -0.97 -12.62
C ALA A 89 4.12 0.45 -12.92
N LEU A 90 3.12 0.94 -12.19
CA LEU A 90 2.62 2.31 -12.29
C LEU A 90 3.73 3.34 -12.04
N SER A 91 4.61 3.08 -11.07
CA SER A 91 5.77 3.93 -10.84
C SER A 91 6.76 3.96 -12.01
N LEU A 92 6.89 2.90 -12.80
CA LEU A 92 7.82 2.86 -13.93
C LEU A 92 7.20 3.40 -15.22
N MET A 93 5.88 3.59 -15.25
CA MET A 93 5.18 4.14 -16.42
C MET A 93 5.56 5.61 -16.60
N LYS A 94 6.21 5.90 -17.74
CA LYS A 94 6.71 7.23 -18.11
C LYS A 94 5.70 8.04 -18.94
N GLU A 95 4.69 7.36 -19.50
CA GLU A 95 3.66 7.92 -20.38
C GLU A 95 2.54 8.57 -19.55
N LYS A 96 2.70 9.88 -19.34
CA LYS A 96 2.00 10.73 -18.35
C LYS A 96 0.62 11.24 -18.82
N TYR A 97 -0.18 10.41 -19.50
CA TYR A 97 -1.38 10.87 -20.23
C TYR A 97 -2.55 11.34 -19.35
N MET A 98 -2.64 10.88 -18.10
CA MET A 98 -3.75 11.23 -17.18
C MET A 98 -3.31 11.94 -15.90
N GLU A 99 -2.04 12.28 -15.76
CA GLU A 99 -1.55 12.93 -14.54
C GLU A 99 -1.66 14.45 -14.66
N LEU A 100 -2.29 15.12 -13.68
CA LEU A 100 -2.26 16.58 -13.56
C LEU A 100 -0.81 17.13 -13.56
N ASP A 101 0.14 16.31 -13.13
CA ASP A 101 1.58 16.55 -13.19
C ASP A 101 2.09 16.88 -14.61
N SER A 102 1.50 16.28 -15.65
CA SER A 102 1.89 16.55 -17.06
C SER A 102 1.26 17.84 -17.60
N LEU A 103 0.06 18.18 -17.14
CA LEU A 103 -0.62 19.43 -17.50
C LEU A 103 0.04 20.65 -16.85
N ILE A 104 0.47 20.53 -15.58
CA ILE A 104 1.21 21.58 -14.88
C ILE A 104 2.60 21.80 -15.50
N ALA A 105 3.30 20.73 -15.88
CA ALA A 105 4.60 20.84 -16.55
C ALA A 105 4.50 21.45 -17.96
N LYS A 106 3.37 21.25 -18.67
CA LYS A 106 3.14 21.79 -20.00
C LYS A 106 2.73 23.27 -20.00
N GLY A 107 2.13 23.77 -18.92
CA GLY A 107 1.75 25.19 -18.78
C GLY A 107 2.90 26.16 -18.48
N ASN A 108 4.09 25.64 -18.16
CA ASN A 108 5.29 26.43 -17.84
C ASN A 108 6.33 26.49 -19.00
N ASN A 109 5.97 26.04 -20.20
CA ASN A 109 6.77 26.17 -21.44
C ASN A 109 6.01 27.02 -22.46
#